data_AF-A0A3A1YQK0-F1
#
_entry.id   AF-A0A3A1YQK0-F1
#
_cell.length_a   1.000
_cell.length_b   1.000
_cell.length_c   1.000
_cell.angle_alpha   90.00
_cell.angle_beta   90.00
_cell.angle_gamma   90.00
#
_symmetry.space_group_name_H-M   'P 1'
#
loop_
_entity.id
_entity.type
_entity.pdbx_description
1 polymer ?
#
loop_
_entity_poly.entity_id
_entity_poly.type
_entity_poly.pdbx_seq_one_letter_code
_entity_poly.pdbx_strand_id
1 'polypeptide(L)'
;MTKPLSLRFSGFTTPWQTKPLCKWFTYGKAGGTPKSSQAVYYANGEIPFLNIADMTAARKYIQQTEKHITQEGLDSCAAWLVPAGAINFAMYASVGKITINQVPVATSQAIFKYAVC
;
A
#
# COMPACT_ATOMS: atom_id res chain seq x y z
N MET A 1 21.64 6.28 20.40
CA MET A 1 20.56 5.98 21.38
C MET A 1 19.51 7.07 21.25
N THR A 2 18.29 6.73 20.87
CA THR A 2 17.18 7.68 20.70
C THR A 2 16.61 8.08 22.07
N LYS A 3 16.53 9.38 22.33
CA LYS A 3 15.91 9.96 23.54
C LYS A 3 14.46 9.43 23.68
N PRO A 4 14.01 8.96 24.86
CA PRO A 4 12.63 8.51 25.02
C PRO A 4 11.68 9.68 24.79
N LEU A 5 10.65 9.47 23.96
CA LEU A 5 9.57 10.43 23.73
C LEU A 5 8.93 10.81 25.07
N SER A 6 9.06 12.07 25.47
CA SER A 6 8.59 12.57 26.77
C SER A 6 7.09 12.84 26.79
N LEU A 7 6.48 13.05 25.63
CA LEU A 7 5.04 13.25 25.49
C LEU A 7 4.32 11.90 25.37
N ARG A 8 3.37 11.64 26.26
CA ARG A 8 2.52 10.44 26.26
C ARG A 8 1.07 10.85 26.47
N PHE A 9 0.16 10.19 25.76
CA PHE A 9 -1.27 10.33 26.03
C PHE A 9 -1.62 9.73 27.40
N SER A 10 -2.69 10.25 28.02
CA SER A 10 -3.19 9.70 29.29
C SER A 10 -3.48 8.20 29.15
N GLY A 11 -3.04 7.40 30.13
CA GLY A 11 -3.17 5.95 30.13
C GLY A 11 -2.01 5.18 29.45
N PHE A 12 -1.12 5.83 28.70
CA PHE A 12 0.01 5.18 28.01
C PHE A 12 1.33 5.33 28.79
N THR A 13 1.39 4.82 30.01
CA THR A 13 2.53 4.97 30.94
C THR A 13 3.61 3.90 30.80
N THR A 14 3.31 2.78 30.15
CA THR A 14 4.24 1.64 30.02
C THR A 14 5.43 1.96 29.10
N PRO A 15 6.62 1.38 29.34
CA PRO A 15 7.76 1.52 28.44
C PRO A 15 7.43 1.11 27.00
N TRP A 16 8.10 1.73 26.02
CA TRP A 16 7.99 1.31 24.62
C TRP A 16 8.55 -0.11 24.45
N GLN A 17 7.88 -0.92 23.64
CA GLN A 17 8.32 -2.27 23.32
C GLN A 17 8.76 -2.33 21.86
N THR A 18 9.91 -2.96 21.60
CA THR A 18 10.36 -3.27 20.25
C THR A 18 9.88 -4.66 19.87
N LYS A 19 9.17 -4.77 18.75
CA LYS A 19 8.76 -6.05 18.18
C LYS A 19 9.05 -6.07 16.68
N PRO A 20 9.35 -7.23 16.08
CA PRO A 20 9.48 -7.35 14.63
C PRO A 20 8.21 -6.87 13.91
N LEU A 21 8.37 -6.22 12.76
CA LEU A 21 7.25 -5.71 11.98
C LEU A 21 6.22 -6.80 11.63
N CYS A 22 6.69 -8.02 11.38
CA CYS A 22 5.84 -9.19 11.09
C CYS A 22 4.87 -9.59 12.21
N LYS A 23 4.98 -9.00 13.42
CA LYS A 23 4.00 -9.20 14.51
C LYS A 23 2.86 -8.19 14.51
N TRP A 24 2.89 -7.20 13.62
CA TRP A 24 1.95 -6.07 13.60
C TRP A 24 0.98 -6.06 12.42
N PHE A 25 1.10 -7.04 11.50
CA PHE A 25 0.19 -7.21 10.38
C PHE A 25 -0.13 -8.69 10.19
N THR A 26 -1.29 -9.00 9.63
CA THR A 26 -1.76 -10.38 9.43
C THR A 26 -1.37 -10.90 8.06
N TYR A 27 -1.44 -10.04 7.04
CA TYR A 27 -1.09 -10.39 5.68
C TYR A 27 -0.32 -9.26 5.00
N GLY A 28 0.71 -9.62 4.25
CA GLY A 28 1.47 -8.65 3.48
C GLY A 28 2.17 -9.26 2.29
N LYS A 29 2.05 -8.59 1.14
CA LYS A 29 2.59 -9.02 -0.14
C LYS A 29 2.78 -7.81 -1.05
N ALA A 30 3.76 -7.88 -1.94
CA ALA A 30 3.83 -6.97 -3.07
C ALA A 30 2.75 -7.29 -4.11
N GLY A 31 2.41 -6.31 -4.94
CA GLY A 31 1.49 -6.50 -6.05
C GLY A 31 2.17 -7.00 -7.34
N GLY A 32 1.55 -6.71 -8.47
CA GLY A 32 2.04 -7.08 -9.80
C GLY A 32 1.57 -6.07 -10.85
N THR A 33 2.23 -6.05 -12.00
CA THR A 33 1.80 -5.20 -13.12
C THR A 33 1.36 -6.11 -14.27
N PRO A 34 0.10 -5.99 -14.75
CA PRO A 34 -0.33 -6.70 -15.94
C PRO A 34 0.53 -6.28 -17.15
N LYS A 35 0.53 -7.08 -18.21
CA LYS A 35 1.32 -6.73 -19.41
C LYS A 35 0.76 -5.46 -20.04
N SER A 36 1.55 -4.38 -20.05
CA SER A 36 1.15 -3.07 -20.60
C SER A 36 0.79 -3.11 -22.08
N SER A 37 1.31 -4.08 -22.83
CA SER A 37 0.99 -4.30 -24.24
C SER A 37 -0.42 -4.88 -24.48
N GLN A 38 -1.10 -5.35 -23.43
CA GLN A 38 -2.43 -5.94 -23.53
C GLN A 38 -3.48 -4.93 -23.08
N ALA A 39 -4.08 -4.22 -24.05
CA ALA A 39 -5.04 -3.15 -23.79
C ALA A 39 -6.24 -3.60 -22.95
N VAL A 40 -6.68 -4.86 -23.10
CA VAL A 40 -7.79 -5.46 -22.33
C VAL A 40 -7.58 -5.41 -20.81
N TYR A 41 -6.34 -5.32 -20.33
CA TYR A 41 -6.06 -5.23 -18.89
C TYR A 41 -6.28 -3.84 -18.30
N TYR A 42 -6.47 -2.83 -19.14
CA TYR A 42 -6.55 -1.42 -18.73
C TYR A 42 -7.76 -0.68 -19.32
N ALA A 43 -8.23 -1.09 -20.50
CA ALA A 43 -9.35 -0.46 -21.18
C ALA A 43 -10.62 -0.59 -20.34
N ASN A 44 -11.25 0.54 -20.01
CA ASN A 44 -12.44 0.61 -19.14
C ASN A 44 -12.23 -0.08 -17.77
N GLY A 45 -10.99 -0.08 -17.26
CA GLY A 45 -10.71 -0.60 -15.92
C GLY A 45 -11.37 0.24 -14.84
N GLU A 46 -11.93 -0.42 -13.83
CA GLU A 46 -12.58 0.23 -12.68
C GLU A 46 -11.81 0.02 -11.37
N ILE A 47 -10.83 -0.91 -11.37
CA ILE A 47 -10.04 -1.22 -10.17
C ILE A 47 -8.88 -0.22 -10.08
N PRO A 48 -8.80 0.63 -9.04
CA PRO A 48 -7.71 1.58 -8.89
C PRO A 48 -6.36 0.86 -8.85
N PHE A 49 -5.43 1.26 -9.71
CA PHE A 49 -4.12 0.65 -9.82
C PHE A 49 -3.02 1.60 -9.33
N LEU A 50 -2.64 1.42 -8.07
CA LEU A 50 -1.70 2.29 -7.37
C LEU A 50 -0.26 2.06 -7.83
N ASN A 51 0.38 3.15 -8.23
CA ASN A 51 1.79 3.22 -8.56
C ASN A 51 2.55 4.18 -7.61
N ILE A 52 3.87 4.28 -7.79
CA ILE A 52 4.70 5.13 -6.90
C ILE A 52 4.43 6.63 -7.13
N ALA A 53 4.12 7.06 -8.37
CA ALA A 53 3.80 8.45 -8.64
C ALA A 53 2.53 8.89 -7.90
N ASP A 54 1.50 8.04 -7.84
CA ASP A 54 0.31 8.28 -7.02
C ASP A 54 0.68 8.46 -5.55
N MET A 55 1.55 7.59 -5.00
CA MET A 55 2.01 7.70 -3.62
C MET A 55 2.79 9.00 -3.38
N THR A 56 3.63 9.42 -4.33
CA THR A 56 4.43 10.64 -4.25
C THR A 56 3.57 11.89 -4.32
N ALA A 57 2.58 11.91 -5.21
CA ALA A 57 1.60 12.99 -5.33
C ALA A 57 0.68 13.05 -4.10
N ALA A 58 0.38 11.89 -3.50
CA ALA A 58 -0.39 11.82 -2.27
C ALA A 58 0.42 12.30 -1.06
N ARG A 59 -0.30 12.90 -0.10
CA ARG A 59 0.27 13.16 1.23
C ARG A 59 0.31 11.87 2.04
N LYS A 60 -0.77 11.58 2.77
CA LYS A 60 -0.89 10.42 3.66
C LYS A 60 -1.86 9.37 3.13
N TYR A 61 -2.92 9.78 2.44
CA TYR A 61 -4.05 8.91 2.09
C TYR A 61 -4.21 8.78 0.57
N ILE A 62 -4.52 7.57 0.12
CA ILE A 62 -4.87 7.25 -1.27
C ILE A 62 -6.38 7.17 -1.39
N GLN A 63 -6.98 8.07 -2.18
CA GLN A 63 -8.40 8.09 -2.50
C GLN A 63 -8.69 7.77 -3.97
N GLN A 64 -7.71 8.04 -4.83
CA GLN A 64 -7.78 7.85 -6.28
C GLN A 64 -6.40 7.51 -6.81
N THR A 65 -6.35 6.87 -7.96
CA THR A 65 -5.13 6.56 -8.71
C THR A 65 -5.28 7.05 -10.13
N GLU A 66 -4.18 7.46 -10.75
CA GLU A 66 -4.20 7.91 -12.15
C GLU A 66 -4.68 6.80 -13.09
N LYS A 67 -4.30 5.55 -12.81
CA LYS A 67 -4.59 4.40 -13.65
C LYS A 67 -5.52 3.42 -12.95
N HIS A 68 -6.26 2.69 -13.77
CA HIS A 68 -7.13 1.62 -13.35
C HIS A 68 -6.83 0.37 -14.19
N ILE A 69 -7.16 -0.79 -13.66
CA ILE A 69 -7.08 -2.08 -14.37
C ILE A 69 -8.45 -2.76 -14.37
N THR A 70 -8.65 -3.65 -15.32
CA THR A 70 -9.83 -4.53 -15.38
C THR A 70 -9.67 -5.72 -14.43
N GLN A 71 -10.75 -6.48 -14.23
CA GLN A 71 -10.71 -7.73 -13.48
C GLN A 71 -9.76 -8.74 -14.16
N GLU A 72 -9.77 -8.82 -15.49
CA GLU A 72 -8.84 -9.63 -16.27
C GLU A 72 -7.39 -9.19 -16.05
N GLY A 73 -7.15 -7.88 -15.95
CA GLY A 73 -5.84 -7.33 -15.63
C GLY A 73 -5.35 -7.75 -14.25
N LEU A 74 -6.24 -7.72 -13.24
CA LEU A 74 -5.96 -8.17 -11.88
C LEU A 74 -5.60 -9.66 -11.87
N ASP A 75 -6.44 -10.49 -12.50
CA ASP A 75 -6.30 -11.96 -12.50
C ASP A 75 -5.11 -12.45 -13.34
N SER A 76 -4.63 -11.63 -14.29
CA SER A 76 -3.47 -11.97 -15.14
C SER A 76 -2.10 -11.88 -14.46
N CYS A 77 -2.03 -11.35 -13.23
CA CYS A 77 -0.75 -11.07 -12.57
C CYS A 77 -0.80 -11.28 -11.05
N ALA A 78 0.30 -10.94 -10.37
CA ALA A 78 0.40 -11.09 -8.91
C ALA A 78 -0.30 -9.96 -8.12
N ALA A 79 -0.93 -9.00 -8.81
CA ALA A 79 -1.74 -7.97 -8.17
C ALA A 79 -2.91 -8.61 -7.43
N TRP A 80 -3.38 -7.93 -6.39
CA TRP A 80 -4.50 -8.38 -5.58
C TRP A 80 -5.23 -7.15 -5.07
N LEU A 81 -6.53 -7.30 -4.80
CA LEU A 81 -7.33 -6.20 -4.29
C LEU A 81 -7.01 -5.99 -2.80
N VAL A 82 -6.33 -4.89 -2.51
CA VAL A 82 -5.94 -4.54 -1.14
C VAL A 82 -7.03 -3.70 -0.50
N PRO A 83 -7.52 -4.06 0.70
CA PRO A 83 -8.59 -3.32 1.36
C PRO A 83 -8.18 -1.89 1.74
N ALA A 84 -9.20 -1.06 1.98
CA ALA A 84 -9.03 0.23 2.66
C ALA A 84 -8.43 0.03 4.06
N GLY A 85 -7.72 1.04 4.56
CA GLY A 85 -6.98 1.00 5.83
C GLY A 85 -5.59 0.38 5.74
N ALA A 86 -5.27 -0.37 4.69
CA ALA A 86 -3.96 -1.00 4.51
C ALA A 86 -2.85 0.02 4.25
N ILE A 87 -1.65 -0.27 4.77
CA ILE A 87 -0.45 0.57 4.63
C ILE A 87 0.30 0.20 3.34
N ASN A 88 0.72 1.20 2.57
CA ASN A 88 1.62 1.07 1.43
C ASN A 88 3.06 1.39 1.83
N PHE A 89 4.01 0.62 1.33
CA PHE A 89 5.43 0.90 1.42
C PHE A 89 6.05 0.84 0.04
N ALA A 90 6.57 1.96 -0.45
CA ALA A 90 7.30 2.00 -1.72
C ALA A 90 8.67 1.34 -1.55
N MET A 91 8.89 0.24 -2.28
CA MET A 91 10.16 -0.50 -2.28
C MET A 91 11.16 0.05 -3.30
N TYR A 92 10.67 0.72 -4.35
CA TYR A 92 11.48 1.29 -5.43
C TYR A 92 11.20 2.79 -5.63
N ALA A 93 12.03 3.44 -6.46
CA ALA A 93 12.01 4.86 -6.87
C ALA A 93 11.93 5.89 -5.73
N SER A 94 10.83 5.93 -4.98
CA SER A 94 10.65 6.75 -3.77
C SER A 94 10.68 5.88 -2.52
N VAL A 95 11.79 5.15 -2.34
CA VAL A 95 11.97 4.14 -1.27
C VAL A 95 11.58 4.71 0.10
N GLY A 96 10.74 3.99 0.83
CA GLY A 96 10.32 4.36 2.19
C GLY A 96 9.14 5.33 2.25
N LYS A 97 8.60 5.78 1.11
CA LYS A 97 7.32 6.52 1.10
C LYS A 97 6.20 5.61 1.60
N ILE A 98 5.42 6.14 2.55
CA ILE A 98 4.27 5.46 3.17
C ILE A 98 2.97 6.21 2.85
N THR A 99 1.93 5.47 2.49
CA THR A 99 0.56 5.98 2.38
C THR A 99 -0.44 4.97 2.93
N ILE A 100 -1.67 5.39 3.21
CA ILE A 100 -2.77 4.54 3.70
C ILE A 100 -3.92 4.59 2.70
N ASN A 101 -4.47 3.43 2.36
CA ASN A 101 -5.61 3.32 1.46
C ASN A 101 -6.89 3.85 2.13
N GLN A 102 -7.67 4.69 1.46
CA GLN A 102 -9.05 5.02 1.86
C GLN A 102 -10.09 4.28 1.02
N VAL A 103 -9.69 3.78 -0.14
CA VAL A 103 -10.49 2.90 -1.01
C VAL A 103 -9.71 1.61 -1.28
N PRO A 104 -10.36 0.50 -1.67
CA PRO A 104 -9.66 -0.68 -2.16
C PRO A 104 -8.83 -0.35 -3.41
N VAL A 105 -7.61 -0.88 -3.49
CA VAL A 105 -6.70 -0.65 -4.63
C VAL A 105 -5.94 -1.92 -4.97
N ALA A 106 -5.62 -2.12 -6.24
CA ALA A 106 -4.56 -3.02 -6.67
C ALA A 106 -3.23 -2.26 -6.73
N THR A 107 -2.09 -2.94 -6.55
CA THR A 107 -0.77 -2.28 -6.61
C THR A 107 0.17 -2.98 -7.57
N SER A 108 1.17 -2.24 -8.06
CA SER A 108 2.32 -2.81 -8.76
C SER A 108 3.25 -3.62 -7.83
N GLN A 109 4.21 -4.34 -8.42
CA GLN A 109 5.28 -5.04 -7.70
C GLN A 109 6.24 -4.10 -6.96
N ALA A 110 6.15 -2.79 -7.19
CA ALA A 110 7.01 -1.81 -6.57
C ALA A 110 6.57 -1.41 -5.15
N ILE A 111 5.41 -1.90 -4.71
CA ILE A 111 4.77 -1.49 -3.46
C ILE A 111 4.50 -2.73 -2.62
N PHE A 112 5.03 -2.75 -1.40
CA PHE A 112 4.68 -3.75 -0.40
C PHE A 112 3.49 -3.27 0.44
N LYS A 113 2.60 -4.19 0.77
CA LYS A 113 1.35 -3.89 1.46
C LYS A 113 1.30 -4.58 2.80
N TYR A 114 0.91 -3.86 3.84
CA TYR A 114 0.63 -4.41 5.16
C TYR A 114 -0.87 -4.28 5.43
N ALA A 115 -1.59 -5.40 5.42
CA ALA A 115 -2.98 -5.47 5.83
C ALA A 115 -3.04 -5.84 7.31
N VAL A 116 -3.78 -5.03 8.06
CA VAL A 116 -4.06 -5.25 9.49
C VAL A 116 -5.52 -5.69 9.54
N CYS A 117 -5.78 -6.86 10.15
CA CYS A 117 -7.15 -7.29 10.46
C CYS A 117 -7.73 -6.44 11.58
#